data_AF-A0A5J4Y080-F1
#
_entry.id   AF-A0A5J4Y080-F1
#
_cell.length_a   1.000
_cell.length_b   1.000
_cell.length_c   1.000
_cell.angle_alpha   90.00
_cell.angle_beta   90.00
_cell.angle_gamma   90.00
#
_symmetry.space_group_name_H-M   'P 1'
#
loop_
_entity.id
_entity.type
_entity.pdbx_description
1 polymer ?
#
loop_
_entity_poly.entity_id
_entity_poly.type
_entity_poly.pdbx_seq_one_letter_code
_entity_poly.pdbx_strand_id
1 'polypeptide(L)'
;MTLLSTVRRLFMLSLGLPVITASLFNADVPGIKPLAVSRGPMPAQLGGGRLLAELSAADGGANITFTLDQATAQHPQFHITPQSGWMNDPNGMFQLGALYHVFFQYNPDAAIWGIPSWGHVVSSDLAHWQRLPSALVPDMTHDNNGVFSGSATVVNGTPILLYTGVTTSPEYGYYYQTQAMATPSPSPPSNPDPLLTHWTKSAQNPIISNTPLGGNHSQFRDPTTTWQQDGSYYTAVGGQLDCSGSAMLYSSSDYTTWEYVGLLASQTGSDPSSECLPADKGDSCDQFGAACRSWECPDFFTVPNLNGGYVLKWSDQVLGRTPYGADWYVLGNSPGSYAVANDSDHADGLFTSTYMEAAYTPRLLDYGSIYASKSFELDDGRQLMMNWVFETSVGCSGQCSAGTAFTNASGWQGVQTIPRVVTYDAELNELVFYPVVEVEQLRRELLYQGSVTLNQTTPMVTAPFSNTSNDGRQLDIILNITLIPSTSASGINSTFEAGLMLTHDSTTSTRVLLNGTMTRANNTTWTVSSLGVFVNRTLSGGATNTTYQGGFEGGAVSVPSGDLALDDLQLRVLVDHSLLEVFANQGRGRIASRVYPVSNDSWTVSMFATMQLAGSGDFSAAIHAMDSCWVDSL
;
A
#
# COMPACT_ATOMS: atom_id res chain seq x y z
N MET A 1 -20.85 50.09 18.49
CA MET A 1 -19.45 49.83 18.09
C MET A 1 -18.68 49.37 19.32
N THR A 2 -18.50 48.06 19.48
CA THR A 2 -17.29 47.44 20.07
C THR A 2 -17.40 45.92 19.88
N LEU A 3 -16.29 45.32 19.50
CA LEU A 3 -16.14 44.05 18.78
C LEU A 3 -16.64 42.81 19.56
N LEU A 4 -17.49 41.99 18.90
CA LEU A 4 -17.52 40.55 19.15
C LEU A 4 -16.21 39.96 18.62
N SER A 5 -15.31 39.55 19.52
CA SER A 5 -14.15 38.73 19.16
C SER A 5 -14.50 37.27 19.46
N THR A 6 -14.62 36.48 18.40
CA THR A 6 -14.71 35.02 18.48
C THR A 6 -13.34 34.50 18.91
N VAL A 7 -13.22 34.07 20.17
CA VAL A 7 -12.00 33.42 20.66
C VAL A 7 -12.11 31.93 20.34
N ARG A 8 -11.42 31.47 19.29
CA ARG A 8 -11.14 30.03 19.07
C ARG A 8 -10.04 29.61 20.04
N ARG A 9 -10.33 28.68 20.97
CA ARG A 9 -9.31 27.99 21.78
C ARG A 9 -9.34 26.51 21.41
N LEU A 10 -8.19 25.96 20.99
CA LEU A 10 -7.97 24.52 20.89
C LEU A 10 -7.77 23.95 22.31
N PHE A 11 -8.37 22.79 22.58
CA PHE A 11 -8.13 22.00 23.79
C PHE A 11 -7.53 20.65 23.40
N MET A 12 -6.46 20.21 24.07
CA MET A 12 -6.01 18.82 24.04
C MET A 12 -6.74 18.05 25.15
N LEU A 13 -7.33 16.90 24.81
CA LEU A 13 -7.92 15.96 25.76
C LEU A 13 -7.05 14.70 25.77
N SER A 14 -6.63 14.23 26.96
CA SER A 14 -6.01 12.91 27.10
C SER A 14 -7.10 11.85 27.27
N LEU A 15 -7.00 10.76 26.50
CA LEU A 15 -7.93 9.63 26.53
C LEU A 15 -7.38 8.54 27.45
N GLY A 16 -8.07 8.29 28.57
CA GLY A 16 -7.83 7.14 29.43
C GLY A 16 -9.08 6.83 30.25
N LEU A 17 -9.71 5.67 29.98
CA LEU A 17 -11.01 5.20 30.51
C LEU A 17 -12.23 5.97 29.94
N PRO A 18 -13.49 5.44 30.00
CA PRO A 18 -14.61 5.91 29.16
C PRO A 18 -15.21 7.26 29.61
N VAL A 19 -14.40 8.08 30.28
CA VAL A 19 -14.80 9.36 30.87
C VAL A 19 -13.70 10.38 30.57
N ILE A 20 -13.96 11.25 29.59
CA ILE A 20 -13.14 12.45 29.40
C ILE A 20 -13.54 13.49 30.46
N THR A 21 -12.58 13.95 31.26
CA THR A 21 -12.70 15.18 32.06
C THR A 21 -12.06 16.35 31.31
N ALA A 22 -12.86 17.30 30.83
CA ALA A 22 -12.36 18.60 30.40
C ALA A 22 -12.21 19.51 31.63
N SER A 23 -10.97 19.82 32.02
CA SER A 23 -10.67 20.77 33.09
C SER A 23 -10.44 22.16 32.50
N LEU A 24 -11.37 23.09 32.73
CA LEU A 24 -11.15 24.51 32.43
C LEU A 24 -10.20 25.10 33.48
N PHE A 25 -8.91 25.22 33.17
CA PHE A 25 -8.01 26.08 33.94
C PHE A 25 -8.27 27.54 33.58
N ASN A 26 -9.06 28.24 34.39
CA ASN A 26 -9.07 29.70 34.39
C ASN A 26 -8.00 30.17 35.37
N ALA A 27 -6.96 30.83 34.85
CA ALA A 27 -6.08 31.66 35.66
C ALA A 27 -6.92 32.80 36.29
N ASP A 28 -6.92 32.84 37.62
CA ASP A 28 -7.36 33.89 38.53
C ASP A 28 -8.14 35.10 37.94
N VAL A 29 -9.46 34.97 37.86
CA VAL A 29 -10.38 36.12 37.79
C VAL A 29 -11.37 36.01 38.96
N PRO A 30 -11.30 36.91 39.97
CA PRO A 30 -12.23 36.88 41.11
C PRO A 30 -13.66 37.19 40.65
N GLY A 31 -14.60 36.26 40.84
CA GLY A 31 -16.04 36.49 40.68
C GLY A 31 -16.78 35.60 39.68
N ILE A 32 -16.09 34.75 38.90
CA ILE A 32 -16.74 33.82 37.96
C ILE A 32 -16.85 32.44 38.61
N LYS A 33 -18.08 31.96 38.86
CA LYS A 33 -18.31 30.58 39.32
C LYS A 33 -17.99 29.58 38.20
N PRO A 34 -17.41 28.41 38.49
CA PRO A 34 -17.24 27.36 37.50
C PRO A 34 -18.61 26.93 36.93
N LEU A 35 -18.71 26.88 35.59
CA LEU A 35 -19.87 26.33 34.89
C LEU A 35 -19.92 24.82 35.14
N ALA A 36 -21.03 24.35 35.72
CA ALA A 36 -21.31 22.92 35.82
C ALA A 36 -21.71 22.40 34.42
N VAL A 37 -20.85 21.59 33.81
CA VAL A 37 -21.13 20.95 32.52
C VAL A 37 -21.98 19.70 32.76
N SER A 38 -23.18 19.62 32.18
CA SER A 38 -23.98 18.40 32.21
C SER A 38 -23.43 17.37 31.22
N ARG A 39 -23.18 16.15 31.72
CA ARG A 39 -22.69 15.01 30.94
C ARG A 39 -23.76 14.54 29.94
N GLY A 40 -23.48 14.68 28.64
CA GLY A 40 -24.17 13.94 27.58
C GLY A 40 -23.41 12.66 27.24
N PRO A 41 -24.08 11.59 26.75
CA PRO A 41 -23.38 10.39 26.29
C PRO A 41 -22.51 10.73 25.08
N MET A 42 -21.23 10.35 25.11
CA MET A 42 -20.45 10.27 23.88
C MET A 42 -20.93 9.08 23.05
N PRO A 43 -21.00 9.19 21.71
CA PRO A 43 -21.08 8.01 20.85
C PRO A 43 -19.83 7.16 21.12
N ALA A 44 -20.01 5.99 21.71
CA ALA A 44 -18.99 4.96 21.66
C ALA A 44 -18.78 4.62 20.16
N GLN A 45 -17.54 4.54 19.69
CA GLN A 45 -17.12 4.29 18.29
C GLN A 45 -16.86 5.53 17.41
N LEU A 46 -16.04 6.47 17.86
CA LEU A 46 -15.30 7.31 16.90
C LEU A 46 -13.99 6.59 16.58
N GLY A 47 -14.01 5.72 15.56
CA GLY A 47 -12.79 5.15 14.99
C GLY A 47 -12.03 6.26 14.25
N GLY A 48 -10.80 6.53 14.67
CA GLY A 48 -9.93 7.55 14.06
C GLY A 48 -10.37 9.01 14.24
N GLY A 49 -9.40 9.90 14.52
CA GLY A 49 -9.57 11.34 14.35
C GLY A 49 -9.61 12.21 15.62
N ARG A 50 -9.41 13.53 15.43
CA ARG A 50 -9.43 14.56 16.46
C ARG A 50 -10.83 15.14 16.61
N LEU A 51 -11.29 15.29 17.85
CA LEU A 51 -12.53 16.01 18.17
C LEU A 51 -12.24 17.50 18.38
N LEU A 52 -12.92 18.34 17.61
CA LEU A 52 -12.97 19.79 17.80
C LEU A 52 -14.11 20.13 18.75
N ALA A 53 -13.82 20.85 19.84
CA ALA A 53 -14.84 21.32 20.77
C ALA A 53 -15.12 22.82 20.54
N GLU A 54 -16.34 23.16 20.14
CA GLU A 54 -16.80 24.55 20.04
C GLU A 54 -17.72 24.89 21.21
N LEU A 55 -17.39 25.96 21.93
CA LEU A 55 -18.23 26.50 23.01
C LEU A 55 -19.12 27.61 22.43
N SER A 56 -20.43 27.47 22.57
CA SER A 56 -21.38 28.55 22.29
C SER A 56 -22.11 28.95 23.57
N ALA A 57 -22.26 30.27 23.78
CA ALA A 57 -23.10 30.81 24.84
C ALA A 57 -24.50 31.04 24.26
N ALA A 58 -25.50 30.34 24.79
CA ALA A 58 -26.91 30.66 24.58
C ALA A 58 -27.50 31.13 25.91
N ASP A 59 -28.51 32.01 25.87
CA ASP A 59 -29.11 32.66 27.04
C ASP A 59 -29.42 31.66 28.17
N GLY A 60 -28.54 31.61 29.18
CA GLY A 60 -28.67 30.77 30.37
C GLY A 60 -27.81 29.50 30.44
N GLY A 61 -26.96 29.19 29.44
CA GLY A 61 -26.06 28.02 29.49
C GLY A 61 -24.98 28.00 28.40
N ALA A 62 -23.85 27.34 28.67
CA ALA A 62 -22.80 27.07 27.68
C ALA A 62 -23.03 25.68 27.05
N ASN A 63 -23.19 25.63 25.74
CA ASN A 63 -23.23 24.38 24.98
C ASN A 63 -21.83 24.09 24.41
N ILE A 64 -21.37 22.85 24.59
CA ILE A 64 -20.15 22.34 23.94
C ILE A 64 -20.60 21.42 22.82
N THR A 65 -20.28 21.79 21.59
CA THR A 65 -20.47 20.92 20.41
C THR A 65 -19.14 20.27 20.09
N PHE A 66 -19.12 18.94 19.99
CA PHE A 66 -17.97 18.19 19.50
C PHE A 66 -18.19 17.84 18.03
N THR A 67 -17.22 18.18 17.18
CA THR A 67 -17.22 17.87 15.75
C THR A 67 -15.97 17.07 15.43
N LEU A 68 -16.11 15.93 14.75
CA LEU A 68 -14.96 15.20 14.24
C LEU A 68 -14.25 16.02 13.16
N ASP A 69 -12.94 16.21 13.31
CA ASP A 69 -12.12 16.84 12.29
C ASP A 69 -12.03 15.92 11.07
N GLN A 70 -12.68 16.35 9.99
CA GLN A 70 -12.79 15.64 8.72
C GLN A 70 -11.45 15.18 8.16
N ALA A 71 -10.39 15.99 8.32
CA ALA A 71 -9.07 15.62 7.81
C ALA A 71 -8.50 14.39 8.53
N THR A 72 -8.83 14.26 9.82
CA THR A 72 -8.37 13.16 10.67
C THR A 72 -9.35 11.99 10.73
N ALA A 73 -10.62 12.21 10.39
CA ALA A 73 -11.65 11.18 10.24
C ALA A 73 -11.34 10.18 9.10
N GLN A 74 -10.44 10.57 8.19
CA GLN A 74 -10.03 9.77 7.04
C GLN A 74 -8.87 8.82 7.36
N HIS A 75 -8.36 8.82 8.60
CA HIS A 75 -7.19 8.04 9.03
C HIS A 75 -7.53 6.54 9.15
N PRO A 76 -6.93 5.67 8.32
CA PRO A 76 -7.12 4.22 8.43
C PRO A 76 -6.75 3.69 9.80
N GLN A 77 -7.53 2.75 10.32
CA GLN A 77 -7.42 2.22 11.68
C GLN A 77 -6.89 0.79 11.73
N PHE A 78 -6.99 0.01 10.65
CA PHE A 78 -6.51 -1.37 10.57
C PHE A 78 -5.43 -1.63 9.53
N HIS A 79 -4.91 -0.56 8.90
CA HIS A 79 -3.68 -0.59 8.13
C HIS A 79 -2.54 0.11 8.90
N ILE A 80 -1.29 -0.26 8.60
CA ILE A 80 -0.13 0.45 9.15
C ILE A 80 -0.09 1.86 8.54
N THR A 81 -0.07 2.85 9.42
CA THR A 81 -0.09 4.28 9.14
C THR A 81 0.81 4.98 10.14
N PRO A 82 1.42 6.12 9.77
CA PRO A 82 2.12 6.94 10.75
C PRO A 82 1.10 7.50 11.75
N GLN A 83 1.50 7.63 13.02
CA GLN A 83 0.68 8.34 14.01
C GLN A 83 0.50 9.82 13.61
N SER A 84 1.56 10.41 13.07
CA SER A 84 1.60 11.73 12.46
C SER A 84 2.78 11.81 11.50
N GLY A 85 2.76 12.79 10.60
CA GLY A 85 3.82 13.01 9.63
C GLY A 85 3.65 12.18 8.37
N TRP A 86 4.74 11.87 7.70
CA TRP A 86 4.75 11.21 6.40
C TRP A 86 5.33 9.80 6.51
N MET A 87 4.69 8.85 5.84
CA MET A 87 5.18 7.50 5.60
C MET A 87 5.19 7.20 4.10
N ASN A 88 6.20 6.47 3.63
CA ASN A 88 6.19 5.85 2.30
C ASN A 88 6.69 4.40 2.35
N ASP A 89 7.65 4.05 1.51
CA ASP A 89 8.10 2.69 1.20
C ASP A 89 8.18 1.77 2.42
N PRO A 90 7.60 0.56 2.38
CA PRO A 90 7.90 -0.49 3.33
C PRO A 90 9.37 -0.90 3.18
N ASN A 91 10.03 -1.18 4.31
CA ASN A 91 11.46 -1.46 4.40
C ASN A 91 11.75 -2.58 5.37
N GLY A 92 12.87 -3.27 5.13
CA GLY A 92 13.51 -4.12 6.15
C GLY A 92 12.61 -5.18 6.80
N MET A 93 11.63 -5.73 6.08
CA MET A 93 10.66 -6.65 6.68
C MET A 93 11.26 -8.03 6.93
N PHE A 94 11.01 -8.61 8.10
CA PHE A 94 11.43 -9.98 8.43
C PHE A 94 10.63 -10.57 9.60
N GLN A 95 10.65 -11.89 9.71
CA GLN A 95 10.24 -12.60 10.91
C GLN A 95 11.45 -12.97 11.77
N LEU A 96 11.36 -12.77 13.08
CA LEU A 96 12.34 -13.29 14.04
C LEU A 96 11.61 -13.96 15.21
N GLY A 97 11.62 -15.29 15.22
CA GLY A 97 10.84 -16.06 16.18
C GLY A 97 9.34 -15.80 15.97
N ALA A 98 8.64 -15.37 17.02
CA ALA A 98 7.20 -15.14 16.97
C ALA A 98 6.80 -13.71 16.54
N LEU A 99 7.78 -12.86 16.20
CA LEU A 99 7.53 -11.46 15.87
C LEU A 99 7.83 -11.17 14.40
N TYR A 100 6.92 -10.43 13.77
CA TYR A 100 7.05 -9.84 12.45
C TYR A 100 7.47 -8.38 12.62
N HIS A 101 8.60 -8.01 12.04
CA HIS A 101 9.13 -6.64 12.05
C HIS A 101 8.88 -6.00 10.69
N VAL A 102 8.29 -4.81 10.70
CA VAL A 102 8.08 -3.99 9.50
C VAL A 102 8.64 -2.60 9.76
N PHE A 103 9.47 -2.12 8.84
CA PHE A 103 9.97 -0.77 8.83
C PHE A 103 9.38 -0.02 7.63
N PHE A 104 9.51 1.29 7.64
CA PHE A 104 9.04 2.13 6.53
C PHE A 104 9.77 3.46 6.56
N GLN A 105 9.93 4.10 5.40
CA GLN A 105 10.42 5.48 5.39
C GLN A 105 9.44 6.39 6.15
N TYR A 106 9.98 7.24 7.03
CA TYR A 106 9.21 8.02 7.98
C TYR A 106 9.80 9.42 8.21
N ASN A 107 8.96 10.44 8.07
CA ASN A 107 9.22 11.81 8.48
C ASN A 107 8.19 12.20 9.57
N PRO A 108 8.57 12.21 10.86
CA PRO A 108 7.64 12.53 11.94
C PRO A 108 7.22 14.01 11.98
N ASP A 109 8.01 14.90 11.38
CA ASP A 109 7.90 16.34 11.61
C ASP A 109 6.81 17.00 10.74
N ALA A 110 6.50 16.40 9.60
CA ALA A 110 5.51 16.94 8.67
C ALA A 110 4.87 15.86 7.79
N ALA A 111 3.62 16.08 7.39
CA ALA A 111 2.87 15.23 6.47
C ALA A 111 3.29 15.42 5.00
N ILE A 112 4.58 15.61 4.76
CA ILE A 112 5.22 15.75 3.44
C ILE A 112 6.50 14.93 3.42
N TRP A 113 6.94 14.56 2.22
CA TRP A 113 8.23 13.92 2.07
C TRP A 113 9.33 14.88 2.56
N GLY A 114 10.30 14.33 3.28
CA GLY A 114 11.41 15.05 3.91
C GLY A 114 12.62 14.15 4.03
N ILE A 115 13.58 14.50 4.87
CA ILE A 115 14.74 13.65 5.15
C ILE A 115 14.24 12.39 5.88
N PRO A 116 14.25 11.19 5.26
CA PRO A 116 13.60 10.04 5.84
C PRO A 116 14.45 9.40 6.95
N SER A 117 13.75 8.97 8.00
CA SER A 117 14.18 7.93 8.95
C SER A 117 13.45 6.62 8.63
N TRP A 118 13.76 5.53 9.33
CA TRP A 118 12.95 4.31 9.30
C TRP A 118 12.08 4.24 10.56
N GLY A 119 10.76 4.35 10.39
CA GLY A 119 9.81 3.98 11.42
C GLY A 119 9.78 2.46 11.61
N HIS A 120 9.27 1.99 12.75
CA HIS A 120 9.30 0.58 13.11
C HIS A 120 7.99 0.16 13.79
N VAL A 121 7.36 -0.90 13.27
CA VAL A 121 6.26 -1.59 13.93
C VAL A 121 6.54 -3.08 14.04
N VAL A 122 5.95 -3.70 15.05
CA VAL A 122 6.01 -5.15 15.27
C VAL A 122 4.62 -5.73 15.47
N SER A 123 4.47 -6.99 15.08
CA SER A 123 3.26 -7.77 15.32
C SER A 123 3.63 -9.21 15.68
N SER A 124 2.79 -9.86 16.48
CA SER A 124 2.86 -11.31 16.72
C SER A 124 1.94 -12.13 15.81
N ASP A 125 1.10 -11.46 15.02
CA ASP A 125 0.01 -12.09 14.28
C ASP A 125 -0.29 -11.42 12.92
N LEU A 126 0.54 -10.50 12.43
CA LEU A 126 0.35 -9.73 11.19
C LEU A 126 -0.93 -8.86 11.12
N ALA A 127 -1.71 -8.80 12.19
CA ALA A 127 -3.00 -8.10 12.24
C ALA A 127 -2.98 -6.98 13.28
N HIS A 128 -2.39 -7.24 14.45
CA HIS A 128 -2.26 -6.29 15.55
C HIS A 128 -0.83 -5.76 15.61
N TRP A 129 -0.67 -4.45 15.47
CA TRP A 129 0.62 -3.77 15.35
C TRP A 129 0.90 -2.87 16.54
N GLN A 130 2.14 -2.93 17.03
CA GLN A 130 2.69 -2.03 18.03
C GLN A 130 3.73 -1.12 17.37
N ARG A 131 3.60 0.20 17.59
CA ARG A 131 4.64 1.16 17.16
C ARG A 131 5.84 1.11 18.11
N LEU A 132 7.02 1.19 17.53
CA LEU A 132 8.30 1.28 18.22
C LEU A 132 9.02 2.57 17.79
N PRO A 133 10.08 2.99 18.51
CA PRO A 133 10.91 4.11 18.10
C PRO A 133 11.49 3.92 16.69
N SER A 134 11.80 5.02 15.98
CA SER A 134 12.49 4.94 14.70
C SER A 134 13.79 4.13 14.82
N ALA A 135 13.96 3.16 13.94
CA ALA A 135 15.06 2.20 13.99
C ALA A 135 16.37 2.78 13.45
N LEU A 136 16.30 3.49 12.32
CA LEU A 136 17.44 4.15 11.67
C LEU A 136 17.12 5.62 11.45
N VAL A 137 18.01 6.50 11.86
CA VAL A 137 17.86 7.96 11.70
C VAL A 137 19.07 8.56 10.95
N PRO A 138 18.93 9.71 10.27
CA PRO A 138 20.05 10.43 9.65
C PRO A 138 21.03 10.96 10.71
N ASP A 139 22.13 10.26 10.96
CA ASP A 139 23.08 10.60 12.03
C ASP A 139 24.56 10.30 11.68
N MET A 140 24.83 9.83 10.47
CA MET A 140 26.18 9.57 9.96
C MET A 140 26.51 10.44 8.76
N THR A 141 27.80 10.58 8.44
CA THR A 141 28.25 11.40 7.30
C THR A 141 27.75 10.89 5.94
N HIS A 142 27.53 9.58 5.79
CA HIS A 142 27.05 8.97 4.56
C HIS A 142 25.52 8.97 4.43
N ASP A 143 24.78 9.32 5.48
CA ASP A 143 23.31 9.31 5.49
C ASP A 143 22.64 10.54 6.12
N ASN A 144 23.40 11.62 6.32
CA ASN A 144 22.94 12.86 6.94
C ASN A 144 21.80 13.57 6.18
N ASN A 145 21.56 13.18 4.92
CA ASN A 145 20.51 13.70 4.08
C ASN A 145 19.43 12.66 3.77
N GLY A 146 19.45 11.52 4.49
CA GLY A 146 18.38 10.54 4.51
C GLY A 146 18.85 9.11 4.69
N VAL A 147 18.07 8.33 5.42
CA VAL A 147 18.12 6.86 5.45
C VAL A 147 17.02 6.35 4.53
N PHE A 148 17.38 6.07 3.28
CA PHE A 148 16.46 5.65 2.22
C PHE A 148 16.16 4.16 2.29
N SER A 149 15.35 3.67 1.36
CA SER A 149 14.79 2.33 1.37
C SER A 149 15.85 1.24 1.29
N GLY A 150 15.45 0.04 1.70
CA GLY A 150 16.34 -1.09 1.92
C GLY A 150 15.61 -2.32 2.43
N SER A 151 16.36 -3.39 2.64
CA SER A 151 15.80 -4.71 2.92
C SER A 151 16.53 -5.38 4.07
N ALA A 152 15.89 -6.39 4.67
CA ALA A 152 16.45 -7.14 5.77
C ALA A 152 16.82 -8.55 5.32
N THR A 153 17.82 -9.14 5.96
CA THR A 153 18.11 -10.58 5.81
C THR A 153 18.59 -11.12 7.14
N VAL A 154 18.03 -12.26 7.55
CA VAL A 154 18.45 -12.93 8.78
C VAL A 154 19.62 -13.85 8.47
N VAL A 155 20.83 -13.45 8.85
CA VAL A 155 22.06 -14.20 8.62
C VAL A 155 22.49 -14.84 9.94
N ASN A 156 22.53 -16.17 10.00
CA ASN A 156 22.91 -16.93 11.20
C ASN A 156 22.14 -16.49 12.47
N GLY A 157 20.83 -16.22 12.32
CA GLY A 157 19.95 -15.76 13.40
C GLY A 157 20.07 -14.27 13.76
N THR A 158 20.90 -13.50 13.05
CA THR A 158 21.01 -12.05 13.24
C THR A 158 20.35 -11.32 12.06
N PRO A 159 19.32 -10.51 12.27
CA PRO A 159 18.79 -9.66 11.21
C PRO A 159 19.80 -8.57 10.85
N ILE A 160 20.06 -8.39 9.57
CA ILE A 160 20.91 -7.33 9.02
C ILE A 160 20.06 -6.46 8.12
N LEU A 161 20.06 -5.14 8.34
CA LEU A 161 19.39 -4.18 7.47
C LEU A 161 20.41 -3.63 6.49
N LEU A 162 20.19 -3.86 5.20
CA LEU A 162 20.85 -3.11 4.13
C LEU A 162 19.97 -1.91 3.78
N TYR A 163 20.55 -0.72 3.67
CA TYR A 163 19.83 0.52 3.38
C TYR A 163 20.65 1.45 2.52
N THR A 164 19.99 2.42 1.87
CA THR A 164 20.68 3.48 1.15
C THR A 164 20.93 4.68 2.06
N GLY A 165 22.20 5.03 2.26
CA GLY A 165 22.60 6.30 2.87
C GLY A 165 22.69 7.40 1.82
N VAL A 166 22.08 8.55 2.12
CA VAL A 166 22.09 9.72 1.24
C VAL A 166 22.83 10.88 1.89
N THR A 167 23.77 11.44 1.15
CA THR A 167 24.40 12.73 1.44
C THR A 167 24.25 13.68 0.26
N THR A 168 24.65 14.94 0.42
CA THR A 168 24.72 15.89 -0.68
C THR A 168 26.14 15.98 -1.24
N SER A 169 26.28 15.92 -2.56
CA SER A 169 27.55 16.19 -3.23
C SER A 169 27.31 17.05 -4.48
N PRO A 170 27.84 18.28 -4.51
CA PRO A 170 27.73 19.17 -5.67
C PRO A 170 28.34 18.59 -6.95
N GLU A 171 29.34 17.69 -6.81
CA GLU A 171 29.98 16.99 -7.95
C GLU A 171 28.99 16.11 -8.71
N TYR A 172 28.00 15.54 -8.01
CA TYR A 172 27.00 14.62 -8.57
C TYR A 172 25.62 15.27 -8.66
N GLY A 173 25.54 16.61 -8.63
CA GLY A 173 24.34 17.38 -8.95
C GLY A 173 23.32 17.56 -7.82
N TYR A 174 23.29 16.73 -6.77
CA TYR A 174 22.65 16.97 -5.45
C TYR A 174 22.80 15.74 -4.56
N TYR A 175 22.13 14.61 -4.86
CA TYR A 175 22.20 13.40 -4.03
C TYR A 175 23.36 12.51 -4.40
N TYR A 176 24.09 12.08 -3.39
CA TYR A 176 25.10 11.04 -3.47
C TYR A 176 24.62 9.86 -2.63
N GLN A 177 24.17 8.81 -3.31
CA GLN A 177 23.58 7.62 -2.70
C GLN A 177 24.64 6.52 -2.62
N THR A 178 24.69 5.86 -1.47
CA THR A 178 25.60 4.75 -1.15
C THR A 178 24.85 3.69 -0.36
N GLN A 179 25.34 2.45 -0.35
CA GLN A 179 24.69 1.38 0.41
C GLN A 179 25.42 1.15 1.73
N ALA A 180 24.65 0.95 2.79
CA ALA A 180 25.11 0.86 4.16
C ALA A 180 24.37 -0.29 4.87
N MET A 181 24.91 -0.73 6.02
CA MET A 181 24.33 -1.79 6.83
C MET A 181 24.17 -1.40 8.30
N ALA A 182 23.16 -1.98 8.95
CA ALA A 182 22.96 -1.90 10.39
C ALA A 182 22.53 -3.27 10.96
N THR A 183 22.86 -3.51 12.23
CA THR A 183 22.47 -4.71 12.98
C THR A 183 21.82 -4.32 14.30
N PRO A 184 21.05 -5.19 14.97
CA PRO A 184 20.56 -4.91 16.30
C PRO A 184 21.71 -4.55 17.24
N SER A 185 21.49 -3.54 18.06
CA SER A 185 22.43 -3.18 19.11
C SER A 185 22.54 -4.33 20.13
N PRO A 186 23.74 -4.64 20.65
CA PRO A 186 23.91 -5.69 21.63
C PRO A 186 23.02 -5.48 22.87
N SER A 187 22.28 -6.51 23.27
CA SER A 187 21.54 -6.54 24.52
C SER A 187 22.14 -7.60 25.47
N PRO A 188 22.14 -7.36 26.80
CA PRO A 188 22.65 -8.35 27.75
C PRO A 188 21.84 -9.65 27.68
N PRO A 189 22.45 -10.85 27.78
CA PRO A 189 21.68 -12.11 27.80
C PRO A 189 20.64 -12.20 28.91
N SER A 190 20.86 -11.48 30.02
CA SER A 190 19.90 -11.38 31.14
C SER A 190 18.70 -10.48 30.83
N ASN A 191 18.75 -9.68 29.77
CA ASN A 191 17.71 -8.76 29.35
C ASN A 191 17.78 -8.57 27.81
N PRO A 192 17.40 -9.59 27.03
CA PRO A 192 17.39 -9.50 25.57
C PRO A 192 16.35 -8.46 25.12
N ASP A 193 16.60 -7.82 23.98
CA ASP A 193 15.63 -6.94 23.31
C ASP A 193 14.96 -7.69 22.14
N PRO A 194 13.86 -8.45 22.38
CA PRO A 194 13.14 -9.12 21.29
C PRO A 194 12.42 -8.14 20.37
N LEU A 195 12.18 -6.90 20.81
CA LEU A 195 11.49 -5.88 20.02
C LEU A 195 12.46 -5.17 19.04
N LEU A 196 13.76 -5.37 19.19
CA LEU A 196 14.82 -4.79 18.34
C LEU A 196 14.67 -3.26 18.20
N THR A 197 14.54 -2.59 19.35
CA THR A 197 14.30 -1.14 19.43
C THR A 197 15.54 -0.29 19.18
N HIS A 198 16.72 -0.90 19.16
CA HIS A 198 17.99 -0.21 18.97
C HIS A 198 18.83 -0.89 17.90
N TRP A 199 19.39 -0.08 16.99
CA TRP A 199 20.23 -0.52 15.88
C TRP A 199 21.57 0.19 15.89
N THR A 200 22.62 -0.54 15.50
CA THR A 200 23.98 -0.02 15.35
C THR A 200 24.37 -0.08 13.88
N LYS A 201 24.68 1.08 13.30
CA LYS A 201 25.25 1.18 11.95
C LYS A 201 26.69 0.66 11.95
N SER A 202 27.06 -0.12 10.92
CA SER A 202 28.41 -0.67 10.80
C SER A 202 29.46 0.44 10.70
N ALA A 203 30.59 0.23 11.37
CA ALA A 203 31.76 1.11 11.27
C ALA A 203 32.44 1.06 9.88
N GLN A 204 32.07 0.08 9.04
CA GLN A 204 32.56 -0.06 7.66
C GLN A 204 31.67 0.67 6.64
N ASN A 205 30.59 1.32 7.08
CA ASN A 205 29.71 2.04 6.17
C ASN A 205 30.43 3.23 5.50
N PRO A 206 30.11 3.54 4.23
CA PRO A 206 29.23 2.77 3.34
C PRO A 206 29.93 1.50 2.79
N ILE A 207 29.20 0.38 2.77
CA ILE A 207 29.70 -0.93 2.29
C ILE A 207 29.71 -1.06 0.76
N ILE A 208 28.91 -0.25 0.05
CA ILE A 208 28.99 -0.08 -1.41
C ILE A 208 29.01 1.42 -1.68
N SER A 209 30.19 1.95 -1.98
CA SER A 209 30.40 3.40 -2.10
C SER A 209 30.25 3.94 -3.51
N ASN A 210 30.47 3.10 -4.55
CA ASN A 210 30.50 3.54 -5.95
C ASN A 210 29.48 2.77 -6.79
N THR A 211 28.86 3.50 -7.72
CA THR A 211 28.12 2.91 -8.83
C THR A 211 29.10 2.26 -9.84
N PRO A 212 28.70 1.22 -10.59
CA PRO A 212 29.46 0.76 -11.76
C PRO A 212 29.58 1.87 -12.82
N LEU A 213 30.50 1.67 -13.78
CA LEU A 213 30.66 2.55 -14.94
C LEU A 213 29.33 2.73 -15.67
N GLY A 214 29.02 3.97 -16.08
CA GLY A 214 27.74 4.30 -16.73
C GLY A 214 26.58 4.57 -15.76
N GLY A 215 26.77 4.34 -14.46
CA GLY A 215 25.71 4.51 -13.48
C GLY A 215 25.70 5.88 -12.80
N ASN A 216 24.63 6.16 -12.05
CA ASN A 216 24.32 7.49 -11.54
C ASN A 216 24.10 7.49 -10.03
N HIS A 217 24.95 8.23 -9.29
CA HIS A 217 24.89 8.31 -7.83
C HIS A 217 23.62 8.95 -7.26
N SER A 218 22.84 9.70 -8.05
CA SER A 218 21.53 10.19 -7.61
C SER A 218 20.39 9.19 -7.89
N GLN A 219 20.70 8.08 -8.57
CA GLN A 219 19.81 7.02 -8.98
C GLN A 219 20.49 5.66 -8.67
N PHE A 220 20.86 5.43 -7.41
CA PHE A 220 21.57 4.23 -6.94
C PHE A 220 21.12 3.86 -5.52
N ARG A 221 20.05 3.08 -5.39
CA ARG A 221 19.37 2.89 -4.11
C ARG A 221 18.58 1.58 -3.98
N ASP A 222 18.07 1.37 -2.78
CA ASP A 222 17.07 0.36 -2.42
C ASP A 222 17.57 -1.08 -2.57
N PRO A 223 18.66 -1.49 -1.86
CA PRO A 223 19.19 -2.84 -1.95
C PRO A 223 18.13 -3.90 -1.65
N THR A 224 18.09 -4.97 -2.43
CA THR A 224 17.16 -6.11 -2.25
C THR A 224 17.46 -6.86 -0.96
N THR A 225 16.51 -7.72 -0.55
CA THR A 225 16.83 -8.83 0.36
C THR A 225 17.99 -9.63 -0.24
N THR A 226 18.91 -10.05 0.61
CA THR A 226 20.08 -10.82 0.18
C THR A 226 19.73 -12.29 0.07
N TRP A 227 20.14 -12.93 -1.03
CA TRP A 227 20.04 -14.39 -1.19
C TRP A 227 21.43 -15.02 -1.26
N GLN A 228 21.49 -16.34 -1.07
CA GLN A 228 22.73 -17.11 -1.18
C GLN A 228 22.72 -18.00 -2.41
N GLN A 229 23.86 -18.06 -3.10
CA GLN A 229 24.12 -19.01 -4.18
C GLN A 229 25.62 -19.33 -4.22
N ASP A 230 25.96 -20.61 -4.44
CA ASP A 230 27.35 -21.07 -4.60
C ASP A 230 28.33 -20.63 -3.47
N GLY A 231 27.82 -20.47 -2.24
CA GLY A 231 28.61 -20.05 -1.08
C GLY A 231 28.84 -18.55 -0.93
N SER A 232 28.22 -17.73 -1.79
CA SER A 232 28.25 -16.27 -1.74
C SER A 232 26.87 -15.68 -1.48
N TYR A 233 26.85 -14.48 -0.92
CA TYR A 233 25.68 -13.62 -0.74
C TYR A 233 25.53 -12.67 -1.91
N TYR A 234 24.30 -12.39 -2.32
CA TYR A 234 23.99 -11.50 -3.43
C TYR A 234 22.91 -10.50 -3.06
N THR A 235 23.06 -9.25 -3.47
CA THR A 235 22.04 -8.21 -3.38
C THR A 235 22.03 -7.42 -4.68
N ALA A 236 20.86 -6.98 -5.13
CA ALA A 236 20.75 -6.05 -6.24
C ALA A 236 20.40 -4.65 -5.73
N VAL A 237 20.95 -3.62 -6.39
CA VAL A 237 20.68 -2.22 -6.09
C VAL A 237 19.98 -1.60 -7.29
N GLY A 238 18.85 -0.96 -7.04
CA GLY A 238 18.06 -0.30 -8.08
C GLY A 238 18.72 1.00 -8.53
N GLY A 239 18.48 1.38 -9.78
CA GLY A 239 18.97 2.64 -10.26
C GLY A 239 18.87 2.83 -11.76
N GLN A 240 19.77 3.68 -12.24
CA GLN A 240 19.97 3.96 -13.65
C GLN A 240 21.40 3.58 -14.04
N LEU A 241 21.53 2.74 -15.07
CA LEU A 241 22.79 2.39 -15.73
C LEU A 241 22.63 2.66 -17.22
N ASP A 242 23.54 3.42 -17.82
CA ASP A 242 23.48 3.80 -19.24
C ASP A 242 22.09 4.30 -19.66
N CYS A 243 21.52 5.15 -18.79
CA CYS A 243 20.23 5.82 -18.99
C CYS A 243 19.02 4.87 -19.05
N SER A 244 19.18 3.64 -18.57
CA SER A 244 18.15 2.61 -18.49
C SER A 244 17.92 2.19 -17.04
N GLY A 245 16.65 2.02 -16.66
CA GLY A 245 16.29 1.47 -15.35
C GLY A 245 16.91 0.08 -15.18
N SER A 246 17.64 -0.14 -14.08
CA SER A 246 18.46 -1.33 -13.90
C SER A 246 18.53 -1.80 -12.45
N ALA A 247 18.71 -3.11 -12.26
CA ALA A 247 19.04 -3.74 -11.00
C ALA A 247 20.51 -4.24 -11.07
N MET A 248 21.42 -3.50 -10.44
CA MET A 248 22.87 -3.78 -10.44
C MET A 248 23.20 -4.81 -9.36
N LEU A 249 23.86 -5.91 -9.72
CA LEU A 249 24.11 -7.05 -8.85
C LEU A 249 25.48 -6.95 -8.15
N TYR A 250 25.48 -7.20 -6.85
CA TYR A 250 26.67 -7.26 -6.02
C TYR A 250 26.77 -8.60 -5.29
N SER A 251 28.00 -9.07 -5.10
CA SER A 251 28.34 -10.33 -4.42
C SER A 251 29.20 -10.06 -3.19
N SER A 252 29.03 -10.84 -2.14
CA SER A 252 29.87 -10.84 -0.95
C SER A 252 30.10 -12.25 -0.42
N SER A 253 31.32 -12.56 0.03
CA SER A 253 31.62 -13.84 0.70
C SER A 253 31.48 -13.75 2.23
N ASP A 254 31.47 -12.55 2.79
CA ASP A 254 31.51 -12.30 4.24
C ASP A 254 30.43 -11.33 4.74
N TYR A 255 29.54 -10.89 3.85
CA TYR A 255 28.47 -9.90 4.07
C TYR A 255 28.95 -8.46 4.32
N THR A 256 30.26 -8.22 4.30
CA THR A 256 30.86 -6.93 4.64
C THR A 256 31.52 -6.25 3.45
N THR A 257 32.20 -7.03 2.60
CA THR A 257 32.83 -6.56 1.37
C THR A 257 31.97 -6.96 0.18
N TRP A 258 31.49 -5.98 -0.59
CA TRP A 258 30.58 -6.19 -1.71
C TRP A 258 31.22 -5.77 -3.03
N GLU A 259 31.21 -6.67 -4.00
CA GLU A 259 31.80 -6.47 -5.32
C GLU A 259 30.71 -6.48 -6.40
N TYR A 260 30.77 -5.53 -7.34
CA TYR A 260 29.88 -5.52 -8.48
C TYR A 260 30.20 -6.72 -9.40
N VAL A 261 29.18 -7.52 -9.74
CA VAL A 261 29.35 -8.74 -10.54
C VAL A 261 28.53 -8.76 -11.83
N GLY A 262 27.81 -7.68 -12.13
CA GLY A 262 27.04 -7.52 -13.36
C GLY A 262 25.66 -6.95 -13.12
N LEU A 263 24.81 -6.99 -14.15
CA LEU A 263 23.41 -6.64 -14.02
C LEU A 263 22.60 -7.87 -13.61
N LEU A 264 21.72 -7.74 -12.62
CA LEU A 264 20.66 -8.72 -12.45
C LEU A 264 19.72 -8.59 -13.65
N ALA A 265 19.19 -7.39 -13.88
CA ALA A 265 18.30 -7.10 -15.01
C ALA A 265 18.33 -5.62 -15.38
N SER A 266 17.84 -5.31 -16.59
CA SER A 266 17.67 -3.95 -17.08
C SER A 266 16.38 -3.83 -17.91
N GLN A 267 15.94 -2.58 -18.09
CA GLN A 267 14.79 -2.19 -18.91
C GLN A 267 15.00 -2.47 -20.40
N THR A 268 16.24 -2.60 -20.86
CA THR A 268 16.57 -2.94 -22.25
C THR A 268 15.96 -4.29 -22.63
N GLY A 269 15.04 -4.30 -23.61
CA GLY A 269 14.34 -5.50 -24.07
C GLY A 269 13.14 -5.94 -23.24
N SER A 270 12.83 -5.27 -22.12
CA SER A 270 11.72 -5.60 -21.23
C SER A 270 10.63 -4.52 -21.13
N ASP A 271 10.84 -3.32 -21.70
CA ASP A 271 9.83 -2.24 -21.72
C ASP A 271 8.61 -2.59 -22.61
N PRO A 272 7.40 -2.75 -22.05
CA PRO A 272 6.19 -3.03 -22.83
C PRO A 272 5.74 -1.86 -23.70
N SER A 273 6.11 -0.62 -23.37
CA SER A 273 5.58 0.56 -24.04
C SER A 273 6.57 1.25 -24.98
N SER A 274 7.86 0.86 -24.96
CA SER A 274 8.97 1.59 -25.60
C SER A 274 9.07 3.07 -25.16
N GLU A 275 8.26 3.49 -24.18
CA GLU A 275 8.17 4.89 -23.77
C GLU A 275 9.42 5.34 -23.01
N CYS A 276 10.17 4.38 -22.47
CA CYS A 276 11.29 4.56 -21.55
C CYS A 276 12.66 4.31 -22.22
N LEU A 277 12.72 3.81 -23.47
CA LEU A 277 13.98 3.44 -24.11
C LEU A 277 14.80 4.69 -24.54
N PRO A 278 16.11 4.76 -24.24
CA PRO A 278 16.94 5.93 -24.56
C PRO A 278 17.07 6.22 -26.06
N ALA A 279 17.01 5.19 -26.91
CA ALA A 279 17.33 5.31 -28.33
C ALA A 279 16.26 6.04 -29.15
N ASP A 280 15.01 6.08 -28.70
CA ASP A 280 13.88 6.56 -29.52
C ASP A 280 13.54 8.04 -29.30
N LYS A 281 14.09 8.70 -28.26
CA LYS A 281 13.67 10.07 -27.90
C LYS A 281 14.78 11.13 -27.84
N GLY A 282 16.06 10.76 -27.88
CA GLY A 282 17.17 11.74 -27.92
C GLY A 282 17.27 12.65 -26.68
N ASP A 283 16.61 12.29 -25.58
CA ASP A 283 16.64 13.04 -24.32
C ASP A 283 17.96 12.81 -23.55
N SER A 284 18.45 13.83 -22.85
CA SER A 284 19.58 13.69 -21.94
C SER A 284 19.24 12.78 -20.77
N CYS A 285 20.20 11.94 -20.36
CA CYS A 285 20.14 11.17 -19.13
C CYS A 285 20.17 12.13 -17.94
N ASP A 286 19.02 12.39 -17.35
CA ASP A 286 18.90 13.36 -16.28
C ASP A 286 18.98 12.68 -14.92
N GLN A 287 19.40 13.49 -13.95
CA GLN A 287 19.65 13.08 -12.59
C GLN A 287 18.40 12.58 -11.84
N PHE A 288 17.22 13.00 -12.29
CA PHE A 288 15.93 12.67 -11.68
C PHE A 288 15.15 11.59 -12.44
N GLY A 289 15.72 11.04 -13.52
CA GLY A 289 15.07 10.06 -14.37
C GLY A 289 13.85 10.66 -15.09
N ALA A 290 14.03 11.10 -16.32
CA ALA A 290 12.95 11.24 -17.28
C ALA A 290 12.21 9.89 -17.31
N ALA A 291 10.87 9.96 -17.28
CA ALA A 291 9.90 8.85 -17.24
C ALA A 291 10.52 7.44 -17.31
N CYS A 292 10.34 6.66 -16.24
CA CYS A 292 10.67 5.21 -16.11
C CYS A 292 12.14 4.77 -16.30
N ARG A 293 13.11 5.69 -16.43
CA ARG A 293 14.55 5.35 -16.64
C ARG A 293 15.37 5.13 -15.36
N SER A 294 14.71 4.93 -14.23
CA SER A 294 15.33 4.53 -12.97
C SER A 294 14.42 3.53 -12.26
N TRP A 295 14.98 2.40 -11.86
CA TRP A 295 14.24 1.40 -11.09
C TRP A 295 14.47 1.60 -9.61
N GLU A 296 13.37 1.76 -8.88
CA GLU A 296 13.36 1.85 -7.42
C GLU A 296 12.87 0.55 -6.81
N CYS A 297 13.22 0.32 -5.56
CA CYS A 297 12.81 -0.83 -4.78
C CYS A 297 12.78 -2.14 -5.57
N PRO A 298 13.88 -2.54 -6.23
CA PRO A 298 13.94 -3.87 -6.80
C PRO A 298 13.73 -4.90 -5.69
N ASP A 299 13.20 -6.04 -6.07
CA ASP A 299 13.12 -7.21 -5.21
C ASP A 299 13.31 -8.48 -6.03
N PHE A 300 13.92 -9.50 -5.41
CA PHE A 300 14.27 -10.75 -6.07
C PHE A 300 14.04 -11.92 -5.14
N PHE A 301 13.02 -12.72 -5.44
CA PHE A 301 12.53 -13.75 -4.52
C PHE A 301 11.93 -14.94 -5.27
N THR A 302 11.72 -16.03 -4.54
CA THR A 302 11.00 -17.20 -5.02
C THR A 302 9.60 -17.23 -4.44
N VAL A 303 8.65 -17.87 -5.11
CA VAL A 303 7.33 -18.17 -4.53
C VAL A 303 7.07 -19.67 -4.59
N PRO A 304 6.32 -20.22 -3.62
CA PRO A 304 5.93 -21.62 -3.66
C PRO A 304 5.27 -22.00 -5.00
N ASN A 305 5.57 -23.20 -5.49
CA ASN A 305 5.03 -23.78 -6.73
C ASN A 305 5.48 -23.11 -8.05
N LEU A 306 6.41 -22.15 -8.03
CA LEU A 306 7.03 -21.59 -9.25
C LEU A 306 8.09 -22.52 -9.88
N ASN A 307 8.11 -23.82 -9.54
CA ASN A 307 9.02 -24.84 -10.10
C ASN A 307 10.51 -24.44 -10.14
N GLY A 308 11.01 -23.77 -9.10
CA GLY A 308 12.39 -23.31 -9.02
C GLY A 308 12.68 -22.01 -9.77
N GLY A 309 11.64 -21.36 -10.32
CA GLY A 309 11.73 -20.03 -10.89
C GLY A 309 11.75 -18.93 -9.84
N TYR A 310 12.05 -17.72 -10.31
CA TYR A 310 12.25 -16.52 -9.53
C TYR A 310 11.36 -15.39 -10.04
N VAL A 311 11.05 -14.47 -9.13
CA VAL A 311 10.35 -13.23 -9.40
C VAL A 311 11.36 -12.09 -9.30
N LEU A 312 11.45 -11.27 -10.34
CA LEU A 312 12.06 -9.95 -10.27
C LEU A 312 10.93 -8.92 -10.22
N LYS A 313 10.97 -8.04 -9.22
CA LYS A 313 10.04 -6.93 -9.04
C LYS A 313 10.81 -5.61 -9.05
N TRP A 314 10.20 -4.53 -9.56
CA TRP A 314 10.73 -3.17 -9.47
C TRP A 314 9.60 -2.14 -9.44
N SER A 315 9.94 -0.93 -9.06
CA SER A 315 9.06 0.23 -9.04
C SER A 315 9.57 1.29 -10.01
N ASP A 316 8.68 1.95 -10.75
CA ASP A 316 9.02 3.06 -11.63
C ASP A 316 8.00 4.20 -11.59
N GLN A 317 8.40 5.38 -12.08
CA GLN A 317 7.55 6.56 -12.11
C GLN A 317 7.49 7.13 -13.52
N VAL A 318 6.28 7.37 -14.03
CA VAL A 318 6.07 7.85 -15.39
C VAL A 318 5.16 9.05 -15.39
N LEU A 319 5.69 10.20 -15.83
CA LEU A 319 4.88 11.39 -16.08
C LEU A 319 3.86 11.08 -17.17
N GLY A 320 2.57 11.22 -16.83
CA GLY A 320 1.46 10.95 -17.74
C GLY A 320 0.87 9.53 -17.64
N ARG A 321 1.57 8.58 -16.99
CA ARG A 321 0.93 7.32 -16.60
C ARG A 321 0.01 7.57 -15.42
N THR A 322 -1.08 6.83 -15.40
CA THR A 322 -1.96 6.80 -14.25
C THR A 322 -2.19 5.35 -13.83
N PRO A 323 -1.81 4.95 -12.60
CA PRO A 323 -1.17 5.75 -11.57
C PRO A 323 0.26 6.19 -11.95
N TYR A 324 0.72 7.31 -11.38
CA TYR A 324 2.05 7.89 -11.65
C TYR A 324 3.17 6.92 -11.27
N GLY A 325 3.14 6.40 -10.04
CA GLY A 325 4.00 5.29 -9.61
C GLY A 325 3.33 3.95 -9.95
N ALA A 326 4.14 2.97 -10.34
CA ALA A 326 3.68 1.60 -10.53
C ALA A 326 4.75 0.61 -10.12
N ASP A 327 4.28 -0.56 -9.69
CA ASP A 327 5.12 -1.70 -9.38
C ASP A 327 4.89 -2.80 -10.41
N TRP A 328 5.98 -3.40 -10.85
CA TRP A 328 6.03 -4.39 -11.91
C TRP A 328 6.73 -5.64 -11.44
N TYR A 329 6.35 -6.78 -12.03
CA TYR A 329 7.11 -8.01 -11.87
C TYR A 329 7.25 -8.78 -13.18
N VAL A 330 8.27 -9.63 -13.22
CA VAL A 330 8.50 -10.66 -14.24
C VAL A 330 8.89 -11.98 -13.59
N LEU A 331 8.57 -13.07 -14.27
CA LEU A 331 8.97 -14.42 -13.87
C LEU A 331 10.19 -14.86 -14.70
N GLY A 332 11.08 -15.63 -14.09
CA GLY A 332 12.26 -16.18 -14.76
C GLY A 332 12.61 -17.56 -14.22
N ASN A 333 13.34 -18.35 -15.01
CA ASN A 333 13.67 -19.73 -14.66
C ASN A 333 14.86 -19.85 -13.70
N SER A 334 15.77 -18.88 -13.71
CA SER A 334 17.00 -18.92 -12.91
C SER A 334 17.61 -17.52 -12.86
N PRO A 335 18.34 -17.17 -11.79
CA PRO A 335 19.18 -15.98 -11.74
C PRO A 335 20.38 -15.96 -12.72
N GLY A 336 20.49 -16.91 -13.65
CA GLY A 336 21.69 -17.13 -14.45
C GLY A 336 22.88 -17.65 -13.62
N SER A 337 24.04 -17.79 -14.26
CA SER A 337 25.32 -18.08 -13.59
C SER A 337 26.03 -16.76 -13.32
N TYR A 338 26.34 -16.48 -12.05
CA TYR A 338 27.09 -15.28 -11.65
C TYR A 338 28.58 -15.45 -11.95
N ALA A 339 28.99 -15.13 -13.17
CA ALA A 339 30.40 -14.98 -13.51
C ALA A 339 30.78 -13.51 -13.41
N VAL A 340 31.96 -13.19 -12.84
CA VAL A 340 32.51 -11.83 -12.83
C VAL A 340 32.53 -11.30 -14.27
N ALA A 341 31.65 -10.34 -14.57
CA ALA A 341 31.61 -9.71 -15.88
C ALA A 341 32.94 -8.98 -16.13
N ASN A 342 33.49 -9.11 -17.34
CA ASN A 342 34.50 -8.16 -17.80
C ASN A 342 33.80 -6.80 -17.95
N ASP A 343 34.36 -5.79 -17.27
CA ASP A 343 33.87 -4.42 -17.04
C ASP A 343 33.53 -3.59 -18.30
N SER A 344 33.54 -4.17 -19.51
CA SER A 344 33.52 -3.42 -20.77
C SER A 344 32.23 -3.46 -21.57
N ASP A 345 31.34 -4.44 -21.39
CA ASP A 345 30.22 -4.61 -22.34
C ASP A 345 28.81 -4.64 -21.71
N HIS A 346 28.68 -4.62 -20.37
CA HIS A 346 27.39 -4.72 -19.63
C HIS A 346 26.41 -5.76 -20.22
N ALA A 347 26.93 -6.79 -20.91
CA ALA A 347 26.17 -7.51 -21.93
C ALA A 347 25.21 -8.51 -21.27
N ASP A 348 23.92 -8.14 -21.38
CA ASP A 348 22.72 -8.86 -20.97
C ASP A 348 22.63 -9.16 -19.45
N GLY A 349 21.51 -8.79 -18.83
CA GLY A 349 21.26 -9.10 -17.41
C GLY A 349 21.39 -10.61 -17.13
N LEU A 350 21.98 -10.96 -16.00
CA LEU A 350 22.19 -12.35 -15.57
C LEU A 350 20.88 -13.07 -15.32
N PHE A 351 19.83 -12.33 -14.92
CA PHE A 351 18.47 -12.84 -14.89
C PHE A 351 17.88 -12.88 -16.31
N THR A 352 17.69 -14.10 -16.82
CA THR A 352 16.99 -14.32 -18.09
C THR A 352 15.48 -14.45 -17.84
N SER A 353 14.69 -13.51 -18.36
CA SER A 353 13.22 -13.53 -18.30
C SER A 353 12.56 -14.52 -19.27
N THR A 354 13.32 -15.46 -19.82
CA THR A 354 12.81 -16.58 -20.62
C THR A 354 12.28 -17.68 -19.72
N TYR A 355 11.20 -17.39 -18.98
CA TYR A 355 10.40 -18.43 -18.32
C TYR A 355 9.71 -19.26 -19.42
N MET A 356 9.54 -20.58 -19.25
CA MET A 356 8.80 -21.45 -20.19
C MET A 356 9.01 -21.19 -21.72
N GLU A 357 10.23 -20.86 -22.14
CA GLU A 357 10.64 -20.61 -23.54
C GLU A 357 9.97 -19.42 -24.26
N ALA A 358 9.34 -18.48 -23.55
CA ALA A 358 8.78 -17.25 -24.12
C ALA A 358 9.42 -15.99 -23.50
N ALA A 359 9.63 -14.94 -24.31
CA ALA A 359 9.98 -13.62 -23.79
C ALA A 359 8.75 -13.02 -23.08
N TYR A 360 8.84 -12.75 -21.78
CA TYR A 360 7.69 -12.25 -21.00
C TYR A 360 7.61 -10.72 -20.93
N THR A 361 6.37 -10.24 -20.87
CA THR A 361 6.00 -8.84 -20.66
C THR A 361 5.87 -8.54 -19.16
N PRO A 362 6.41 -7.41 -18.65
CA PRO A 362 6.18 -6.97 -17.28
C PRO A 362 4.70 -6.89 -16.94
N ARG A 363 4.34 -7.33 -15.74
CA ARG A 363 2.96 -7.30 -15.23
C ARG A 363 2.84 -6.35 -14.07
N LEU A 364 1.77 -5.56 -14.06
CA LEU A 364 1.46 -4.69 -12.93
C LEU A 364 1.18 -5.51 -11.68
N LEU A 365 1.69 -5.05 -10.56
CA LEU A 365 1.46 -5.65 -9.25
C LEU A 365 0.09 -5.25 -8.68
N ASP A 366 -0.35 -4.02 -8.92
CA ASP A 366 -1.66 -3.49 -8.51
C ASP A 366 -2.13 -2.39 -9.49
N TYR A 367 -3.46 -2.21 -9.67
CA TYR A 367 -4.01 -1.20 -10.59
C TYR A 367 -4.25 0.16 -9.89
N GLY A 368 -4.18 0.18 -8.56
CA GLY A 368 -4.41 1.35 -7.73
C GLY A 368 -3.16 2.18 -7.46
N SER A 369 -3.26 3.10 -6.51
CA SER A 369 -2.23 4.08 -6.15
C SER A 369 -1.16 3.51 -5.21
N ILE A 370 -0.55 2.40 -5.61
CA ILE A 370 0.56 1.79 -4.87
C ILE A 370 1.93 2.19 -5.40
N TYR A 371 2.96 2.00 -4.58
CA TYR A 371 4.35 2.08 -4.98
C TYR A 371 5.30 1.36 -4.01
N ALA A 372 6.54 1.15 -4.44
CA ALA A 372 7.68 0.78 -3.61
C ALA A 372 7.52 -0.52 -2.81
N SER A 373 6.82 -1.51 -3.37
CA SER A 373 6.58 -2.77 -2.67
C SER A 373 7.83 -3.55 -2.35
N LYS A 374 7.81 -4.27 -1.24
CA LYS A 374 8.87 -5.20 -0.85
C LYS A 374 8.25 -6.47 -0.31
N SER A 375 8.97 -7.56 -0.50
CA SER A 375 8.57 -8.88 -0.08
C SER A 375 9.45 -9.39 1.06
N PHE A 376 8.93 -10.34 1.82
CA PHE A 376 9.69 -11.08 2.82
C PHE A 376 9.10 -12.48 3.01
N GLU A 377 9.97 -13.45 3.28
CA GLU A 377 9.58 -14.83 3.54
C GLU A 377 9.36 -15.05 5.04
N LEU A 378 8.34 -15.84 5.37
CA LEU A 378 8.05 -16.29 6.72
C LEU A 378 8.67 -17.67 7.00
N ASP A 379 8.83 -17.99 8.29
CA ASP A 379 9.32 -19.31 8.74
C ASP A 379 8.40 -20.47 8.30
N ASP A 380 7.13 -20.18 7.99
CA ASP A 380 6.14 -21.15 7.47
C ASP A 380 6.20 -21.33 5.94
N GLY A 381 7.10 -20.63 5.26
CA GLY A 381 7.31 -20.69 3.81
C GLY A 381 6.36 -19.81 2.99
N ARG A 382 5.49 -19.00 3.63
CA ARG A 382 4.73 -17.98 2.91
C ARG A 382 5.64 -16.83 2.47
N GLN A 383 5.52 -16.46 1.20
CA GLN A 383 6.05 -15.20 0.71
C GLN A 383 4.99 -14.12 0.94
N LEU A 384 5.33 -13.07 1.69
CA LEU A 384 4.48 -11.91 1.89
C LEU A 384 4.99 -10.71 1.09
N MET A 385 4.08 -9.78 0.80
CA MET A 385 4.40 -8.49 0.18
C MET A 385 3.56 -7.37 0.76
N MET A 386 4.19 -6.22 0.94
CA MET A 386 3.55 -4.96 1.36
C MET A 386 3.91 -3.83 0.40
N ASN A 387 3.05 -2.83 0.32
CA ASN A 387 3.17 -1.71 -0.62
C ASN A 387 2.80 -0.41 0.09
N TRP A 388 3.44 0.70 -0.30
CA TRP A 388 2.98 2.02 0.09
C TRP A 388 1.80 2.45 -0.79
N VAL A 389 0.71 2.91 -0.17
CA VAL A 389 -0.42 3.55 -0.84
C VAL A 389 -0.34 5.06 -0.64
N PHE A 390 -0.03 5.79 -1.70
CA PHE A 390 0.12 7.25 -1.66
C PHE A 390 -1.23 7.97 -1.73
N GLU A 391 -1.25 9.24 -1.32
CA GLU A 391 -2.49 10.03 -1.28
C GLU A 391 -2.94 10.45 -2.68
N THR A 392 -4.25 10.37 -2.93
CA THR A 392 -4.89 10.91 -4.13
C THR A 392 -5.93 11.97 -3.77
N SER A 393 -5.65 12.75 -2.72
CA SER A 393 -6.51 13.86 -2.31
C SER A 393 -6.41 15.04 -3.30
N VAL A 394 -7.38 15.95 -3.23
CA VAL A 394 -7.48 17.12 -4.11
C VAL A 394 -6.21 17.97 -4.04
N GLY A 395 -5.68 18.34 -5.21
CA GLY A 395 -4.44 19.10 -5.33
C GLY A 395 -3.16 18.25 -5.30
N CYS A 396 -3.24 16.95 -5.01
CA CYS A 396 -2.09 16.06 -5.14
C CYS A 396 -1.65 15.95 -6.60
N SER A 397 -0.34 16.01 -6.82
CA SER A 397 0.35 15.68 -8.07
C SER A 397 1.37 14.56 -7.79
N GLY A 398 1.61 13.68 -8.77
CA GLY A 398 2.50 12.53 -8.58
C GLY A 398 2.04 11.63 -7.43
N GLN A 399 2.92 11.40 -6.45
CA GLN A 399 2.66 10.68 -5.20
C GLN A 399 2.29 11.61 -4.02
N CYS A 400 1.99 12.88 -4.30
CA CYS A 400 1.64 13.89 -3.29
C CYS A 400 2.76 14.24 -2.29
N SER A 401 4.03 14.06 -2.70
CA SER A 401 5.21 14.27 -1.84
C SER A 401 5.33 15.67 -1.24
N ALA A 402 4.85 16.70 -1.95
CA ALA A 402 4.85 18.09 -1.46
C ALA A 402 3.66 18.43 -0.53
N GLY A 403 2.73 17.50 -0.35
CA GLY A 403 1.49 17.70 0.39
C GLY A 403 0.50 18.67 -0.27
N THR A 404 -0.65 18.82 0.37
CA THR A 404 -1.73 19.74 0.00
C THR A 404 -2.28 20.41 1.25
N ALA A 405 -3.16 21.39 1.08
CA ALA A 405 -3.88 21.95 2.23
C ALA A 405 -4.64 20.86 3.03
N PHE A 406 -5.15 19.83 2.36
CA PHE A 406 -5.85 18.72 2.99
C PHE A 406 -4.91 17.81 3.77
N THR A 407 -3.81 17.33 3.17
CA THR A 407 -2.88 16.43 3.88
C THR A 407 -2.13 17.16 5.01
N ASN A 408 -1.81 18.44 4.83
CA ASN A 408 -1.23 19.28 5.89
C ASN A 408 -2.18 19.46 7.07
N ALA A 409 -3.49 19.63 6.81
CA ALA A 409 -4.50 19.71 7.86
C ALA A 409 -4.72 18.34 8.55
N SER A 410 -4.66 17.26 7.79
CA SER A 410 -4.75 15.88 8.31
C SER A 410 -3.60 15.60 9.27
N GLY A 411 -2.42 16.14 8.98
CA GLY A 411 -1.22 15.97 9.82
C GLY A 411 -0.59 14.59 9.70
N TRP A 412 -1.04 13.78 8.75
CA TRP A 412 -0.50 12.47 8.41
C TRP A 412 -0.61 12.25 6.89
N GLN A 413 0.24 11.39 6.33
CA GLN A 413 0.21 10.99 4.93
C GLN A 413 0.84 9.61 4.74
N GLY A 414 0.23 8.78 3.89
CA GLY A 414 0.74 7.46 3.51
C GLY A 414 0.22 6.33 4.39
N VAL A 415 0.03 5.18 3.75
CA VAL A 415 -0.53 3.96 4.36
C VAL A 415 0.20 2.75 3.77
N GLN A 416 0.46 1.71 4.55
CA GLN A 416 0.87 0.42 3.99
C GLN A 416 -0.37 -0.42 3.67
N THR A 417 -0.33 -1.20 2.59
CA THR A 417 -1.32 -2.26 2.39
C THR A 417 -1.27 -3.27 3.53
N ILE A 418 -2.36 -3.99 3.76
CA ILE A 418 -2.31 -5.24 4.54
C ILE A 418 -1.23 -6.16 3.93
N PRO A 419 -0.49 -6.93 4.73
CA PRO A 419 0.39 -7.96 4.18
C PRO A 419 -0.38 -8.90 3.25
N ARG A 420 0.12 -9.07 2.03
CA ARG A 420 -0.49 -9.94 1.02
C ARG A 420 0.36 -11.20 0.86
N VAL A 421 -0.26 -12.36 0.96
CA VAL A 421 0.38 -13.62 0.56
C VAL A 421 0.56 -13.60 -0.96
N VAL A 422 1.77 -13.89 -1.42
CA VAL A 422 2.12 -14.03 -2.83
C VAL A 422 2.14 -15.50 -3.19
N THR A 423 1.30 -15.89 -4.13
CA THR A 423 1.25 -17.25 -4.67
C THR A 423 1.38 -17.22 -6.19
N TYR A 424 1.54 -18.39 -6.81
CA TYR A 424 1.67 -18.53 -8.26
C TYR A 424 0.55 -19.39 -8.83
N ASP A 425 -0.13 -18.87 -9.85
CA ASP A 425 -1.10 -19.60 -10.66
C ASP A 425 -0.40 -20.16 -11.91
N ALA A 426 -0.21 -21.47 -11.94
CA ALA A 426 0.49 -22.17 -13.02
C ALA A 426 -0.31 -22.21 -14.34
N GLU A 427 -1.63 -22.10 -14.29
CA GLU A 427 -2.45 -22.08 -15.51
C GLU A 427 -2.32 -20.72 -16.22
N LEU A 428 -2.36 -19.64 -15.44
CA LEU A 428 -2.30 -18.26 -15.93
C LEU A 428 -0.87 -17.71 -16.05
N ASN A 429 0.11 -18.46 -15.53
CA ASN A 429 1.50 -18.04 -15.43
C ASN A 429 1.63 -16.66 -14.77
N GLU A 430 0.99 -16.47 -13.63
CA GLU A 430 0.89 -15.17 -12.97
C GLU A 430 0.98 -15.26 -11.46
N LEU A 431 1.43 -14.18 -10.82
CA LEU A 431 1.35 -14.07 -9.37
C LEU A 431 -0.05 -13.65 -8.94
N VAL A 432 -0.51 -14.25 -7.83
CA VAL A 432 -1.78 -13.95 -7.18
C VAL A 432 -1.48 -13.38 -5.80
N PHE A 433 -2.16 -12.28 -5.46
CA PHE A 433 -1.94 -11.54 -4.22
C PHE A 433 -3.24 -11.48 -3.42
N TYR A 434 -3.22 -11.98 -2.19
CA TYR A 434 -4.40 -11.98 -1.33
C TYR A 434 -4.05 -11.60 0.11
N PRO A 435 -4.91 -10.88 0.86
CA PRO A 435 -4.62 -10.54 2.25
C PRO A 435 -4.30 -11.78 3.08
N VAL A 436 -3.34 -11.64 3.99
CA VAL A 436 -3.10 -12.65 5.03
C VAL A 436 -4.40 -12.96 5.78
N VAL A 437 -4.64 -14.24 6.08
CA VAL A 437 -5.88 -14.67 6.77
C VAL A 437 -5.97 -14.07 8.16
N GLU A 438 -4.82 -13.73 8.75
CA GLU A 438 -4.72 -13.13 10.06
C GLU A 438 -5.46 -11.81 10.20
N VAL A 439 -5.66 -11.05 9.11
CA VAL A 439 -6.47 -9.81 9.13
C VAL A 439 -7.91 -10.07 9.60
N GLU A 440 -8.40 -11.32 9.44
CA GLU A 440 -9.74 -11.71 9.86
C GLU A 440 -9.90 -11.71 11.39
N GLN A 441 -8.80 -11.72 12.15
CA GLN A 441 -8.81 -11.57 13.61
C GLN A 441 -9.32 -10.19 14.04
N LEU A 442 -9.27 -9.19 13.15
CA LEU A 442 -9.84 -7.87 13.39
C LEU A 442 -11.35 -7.82 13.14
N ARG A 443 -11.96 -8.87 12.58
CA ARG A 443 -13.42 -8.91 12.39
C ARG A 443 -14.11 -8.91 13.76
N ARG A 444 -15.06 -8.00 13.92
CA ARG A 444 -15.95 -7.91 15.10
C ARG A 444 -17.34 -8.43 14.75
N GLU A 445 -18.32 -7.55 14.69
CA GLU A 445 -19.71 -7.91 14.41
C GLU A 445 -19.90 -8.25 12.92
N LEU A 446 -20.60 -9.36 12.64
CA LEU A 446 -21.15 -9.65 11.33
C LEU A 446 -22.39 -8.75 11.13
N LEU A 447 -22.24 -7.68 10.35
CA LEU A 447 -23.27 -6.68 10.12
C LEU A 447 -24.34 -7.16 9.13
N TYR A 448 -23.96 -7.98 8.16
CA TYR A 448 -24.86 -8.53 7.16
C TYR A 448 -24.36 -9.88 6.66
N GLN A 449 -25.26 -10.85 6.56
CA GLN A 449 -25.06 -12.08 5.79
C GLN A 449 -26.37 -12.44 5.10
N GLY A 450 -26.35 -12.50 3.78
CA GLY A 450 -27.56 -12.80 3.02
C GLY A 450 -27.32 -12.87 1.52
N SER A 451 -28.35 -13.30 0.82
CA SER A 451 -28.35 -13.39 -0.63
C SER A 451 -29.53 -12.63 -1.23
N VAL A 452 -29.32 -12.03 -2.41
CA VAL A 452 -30.33 -11.28 -3.14
C VAL A 452 -30.20 -11.54 -4.65
N THR A 453 -31.32 -11.72 -5.33
CA THR A 453 -31.36 -11.78 -6.78
C THR A 453 -31.59 -10.38 -7.34
N LEU A 454 -30.60 -9.85 -8.06
CA LEU A 454 -30.70 -8.56 -8.75
C LEU A 454 -31.08 -8.76 -10.21
N ASN A 455 -31.93 -7.90 -10.75
CA ASN A 455 -32.42 -7.95 -12.13
C ASN A 455 -32.80 -6.55 -12.62
N GLN A 456 -33.32 -6.41 -13.84
CA GLN A 456 -33.67 -5.10 -14.41
C GLN A 456 -34.70 -4.29 -13.60
N THR A 457 -35.59 -4.97 -12.85
CA THR A 457 -36.59 -4.31 -12.00
C THR A 457 -36.10 -4.04 -10.58
N THR A 458 -35.04 -4.72 -10.16
CA THR A 458 -34.38 -4.52 -8.86
C THR A 458 -32.86 -4.53 -9.09
N PRO A 459 -32.31 -3.44 -9.65
CA PRO A 459 -30.91 -3.40 -10.08
C PRO A 459 -29.94 -3.18 -8.91
N MET A 460 -30.45 -2.81 -7.74
CA MET A 460 -29.64 -2.49 -6.56
C MET A 460 -30.41 -2.74 -5.28
N VAL A 461 -29.72 -3.27 -4.26
CA VAL A 461 -30.26 -3.47 -2.91
C VAL A 461 -29.21 -3.07 -1.87
N THR A 462 -29.61 -2.24 -0.92
CA THR A 462 -28.78 -1.87 0.24
C THR A 462 -28.80 -2.99 1.27
N ALA A 463 -27.63 -3.41 1.75
CA ALA A 463 -27.49 -4.39 2.82
C ALA A 463 -27.98 -3.78 4.14
N PRO A 464 -29.04 -4.32 4.77
CA PRO A 464 -29.49 -3.84 6.07
C PRO A 464 -28.52 -4.32 7.15
N PHE A 465 -27.77 -3.39 7.75
CA PHE A 465 -26.87 -3.72 8.85
C PHE A 465 -27.66 -4.07 10.12
N SER A 466 -27.25 -5.14 10.80
CA SER A 466 -27.80 -5.56 12.10
C SER A 466 -27.67 -4.50 13.18
N ASN A 467 -26.60 -3.70 13.12
CA ASN A 467 -26.28 -2.65 14.07
C ASN A 467 -26.14 -1.29 13.36
N THR A 468 -27.08 -0.41 13.63
CA THR A 468 -27.14 0.93 13.03
C THR A 468 -26.19 1.94 13.70
N SER A 469 -25.45 1.55 14.76
CA SER A 469 -24.43 2.42 15.35
C SER A 469 -23.09 2.33 14.63
N ASN A 470 -22.87 1.28 13.82
CA ASN A 470 -21.68 1.19 12.98
C ASN A 470 -21.74 2.25 11.88
N ASP A 471 -20.63 2.95 11.64
CA ASP A 471 -20.59 4.05 10.70
C ASP A 471 -20.22 3.64 9.27
N GLY A 472 -20.06 2.34 8.99
CA GLY A 472 -19.81 1.78 7.67
C GLY A 472 -18.43 2.10 7.07
N ARG A 473 -17.49 2.65 7.86
CA ARG A 473 -16.17 3.08 7.38
C ARG A 473 -15.04 2.09 7.66
N GLN A 474 -15.28 1.06 8.46
CA GLN A 474 -14.30 0.02 8.79
C GLN A 474 -14.90 -1.37 8.56
N LEU A 475 -14.72 -1.93 7.36
CA LEU A 475 -15.41 -3.13 6.91
C LEU A 475 -14.48 -4.14 6.21
N ASP A 476 -14.76 -5.43 6.38
CA ASP A 476 -14.33 -6.51 5.49
C ASP A 476 -15.57 -7.08 4.81
N ILE A 477 -15.64 -6.92 3.49
CA ILE A 477 -16.79 -7.31 2.67
C ILE A 477 -16.36 -8.43 1.74
N ILE A 478 -17.05 -9.57 1.78
CA ILE A 478 -16.93 -10.61 0.76
C ILE A 478 -18.25 -10.66 0.00
N LEU A 479 -18.19 -10.49 -1.32
CA LEU A 479 -19.32 -10.57 -2.24
C LEU A 479 -19.05 -11.66 -3.27
N ASN A 480 -19.92 -12.67 -3.30
CA ASN A 480 -19.99 -13.68 -4.36
C ASN A 480 -21.14 -13.35 -5.30
N ILE A 481 -20.92 -13.53 -6.61
CA ILE A 481 -21.86 -13.18 -7.67
C ILE A 481 -21.97 -14.36 -8.64
N THR A 482 -23.19 -14.87 -8.81
CA THR A 482 -23.54 -15.87 -9.81
C THR A 482 -24.45 -15.22 -10.85
N LEU A 483 -24.07 -15.26 -12.14
CA LEU A 483 -24.84 -14.62 -13.22
C LEU A 483 -25.81 -15.61 -13.87
N ILE A 484 -27.09 -15.23 -14.00
CA ILE A 484 -28.18 -16.11 -14.45
C ILE A 484 -28.72 -15.68 -15.82
N PRO A 485 -28.80 -16.59 -16.82
CA PRO A 485 -29.38 -16.28 -18.14
C PRO A 485 -30.88 -15.94 -18.11
N SER A 486 -31.32 -14.95 -18.91
CA SER A 486 -32.75 -14.59 -19.10
C SER A 486 -33.49 -15.41 -20.14
N THR A 487 -32.77 -16.03 -21.09
CA THR A 487 -33.35 -16.66 -22.29
C THR A 487 -32.95 -18.14 -22.37
N SER A 488 -33.49 -18.89 -23.33
CA SER A 488 -33.07 -20.26 -23.68
C SER A 488 -32.14 -20.36 -24.90
N ALA A 489 -31.82 -19.24 -25.58
CA ALA A 489 -31.00 -19.20 -26.79
C ALA A 489 -29.48 -19.22 -26.50
N SER A 490 -28.73 -20.18 -27.05
CA SER A 490 -27.27 -20.36 -26.92
C SER A 490 -26.46 -19.48 -27.89
N GLY A 491 -25.17 -19.26 -27.62
CA GLY A 491 -24.26 -18.54 -28.53
C GLY A 491 -24.44 -17.02 -28.57
N ILE A 492 -25.09 -16.45 -27.55
CA ILE A 492 -25.30 -15.01 -27.41
C ILE A 492 -24.14 -14.44 -26.59
N ASN A 493 -23.60 -13.31 -27.03
CA ASN A 493 -22.66 -12.50 -26.26
C ASN A 493 -23.42 -11.41 -25.49
N SER A 494 -22.99 -11.16 -24.25
CA SER A 494 -23.51 -10.08 -23.42
C SER A 494 -22.39 -9.41 -22.63
N THR A 495 -22.74 -8.29 -22.00
CA THR A 495 -21.89 -7.59 -21.03
C THR A 495 -22.59 -7.51 -19.69
N PHE A 496 -21.78 -7.42 -18.64
CA PHE A 496 -22.27 -7.17 -17.30
C PHE A 496 -21.42 -6.11 -16.59
N GLU A 497 -22.06 -5.47 -15.63
CA GLU A 497 -21.41 -4.69 -14.59
C GLU A 497 -22.08 -5.06 -13.27
N ALA A 498 -21.32 -5.45 -12.26
CA ALA A 498 -21.86 -5.90 -10.98
C ALA A 498 -20.87 -5.63 -9.86
N GLY A 499 -21.36 -5.35 -8.64
CA GLY A 499 -20.47 -5.15 -7.50
C GLY A 499 -21.13 -4.39 -6.36
N LEU A 500 -20.34 -3.55 -5.71
CA LEU A 500 -20.68 -2.81 -4.50
C LEU A 500 -20.70 -1.30 -4.75
N MET A 501 -21.69 -0.63 -4.16
CA MET A 501 -21.73 0.82 -4.04
C MET A 501 -21.62 1.19 -2.56
N LEU A 502 -20.57 1.94 -2.22
CA LEU A 502 -20.37 2.56 -0.92
C LEU A 502 -20.97 3.96 -0.99
N THR A 503 -22.15 4.16 -0.40
CA THR A 503 -22.80 5.49 -0.35
C THR A 503 -22.29 6.22 0.88
N HIS A 504 -21.68 7.38 0.70
CA HIS A 504 -21.11 8.16 1.80
C HIS A 504 -22.08 9.21 2.35
N ASP A 505 -22.93 9.76 1.48
CA ASP A 505 -24.03 10.66 1.83
C ASP A 505 -25.11 10.66 0.73
N SER A 506 -26.09 11.57 0.83
CA SER A 506 -27.18 11.72 -0.15
C SER A 506 -26.76 12.05 -1.59
N THR A 507 -25.51 12.45 -1.81
CA THR A 507 -24.97 12.96 -3.08
C THR A 507 -23.68 12.27 -3.52
N THR A 508 -22.97 11.59 -2.62
CA THR A 508 -21.66 11.00 -2.90
C THR A 508 -21.62 9.48 -2.69
N SER A 509 -20.88 8.79 -3.55
CA SER A 509 -20.69 7.34 -3.51
C SER A 509 -19.44 6.88 -4.26
N THR A 510 -18.89 5.74 -3.86
CA THR A 510 -17.83 5.03 -4.58
C THR A 510 -18.34 3.69 -5.06
N ARG A 511 -18.04 3.29 -6.31
CA ARG A 511 -18.43 1.97 -6.83
C ARG A 511 -17.20 1.08 -6.97
N VAL A 512 -17.27 -0.12 -6.41
CA VAL A 512 -16.30 -1.20 -6.65
C VAL A 512 -16.99 -2.25 -7.51
N LEU A 513 -16.46 -2.51 -8.70
CA LEU A 513 -17.21 -3.25 -9.71
C LEU A 513 -16.36 -4.24 -10.48
N LEU A 514 -17.00 -5.35 -10.84
CA LEU A 514 -16.57 -6.24 -11.89
C LEU A 514 -17.35 -5.90 -13.16
N ASN A 515 -16.67 -5.89 -14.30
CA ASN A 515 -17.32 -5.85 -15.59
C ASN A 515 -16.68 -6.86 -16.54
N GLY A 516 -17.37 -7.13 -17.64
CA GLY A 516 -16.83 -8.11 -18.57
C GLY A 516 -17.75 -8.44 -19.71
N THR A 517 -17.25 -9.30 -20.58
CA THR A 517 -18.02 -9.96 -21.62
C THR A 517 -18.30 -11.39 -21.20
N MET A 518 -19.47 -11.88 -21.57
CA MET A 518 -19.86 -13.27 -21.36
C MET A 518 -20.46 -13.84 -22.63
N THR A 519 -20.18 -15.12 -22.87
CA THR A 519 -20.76 -15.89 -23.97
C THR A 519 -21.54 -17.04 -23.37
N ARG A 520 -22.74 -17.29 -23.88
CA ARG A 520 -23.54 -18.40 -23.38
C ARG A 520 -23.10 -19.72 -24.00
N ALA A 521 -22.47 -20.58 -23.21
CA ALA A 521 -22.00 -21.89 -23.63
C ALA A 521 -23.12 -22.95 -23.76
N ASN A 522 -24.13 -22.93 -22.86
CA ASN A 522 -25.25 -23.88 -22.90
C ASN A 522 -26.54 -23.30 -22.28
N ASN A 523 -27.60 -24.11 -22.15
CA ASN A 523 -28.92 -23.67 -21.69
C ASN A 523 -28.95 -23.17 -20.22
N THR A 524 -27.92 -23.43 -19.42
CA THR A 524 -27.90 -23.13 -17.98
C THR A 524 -26.73 -22.25 -17.53
N THR A 525 -25.67 -22.07 -18.35
CA THR A 525 -24.46 -21.32 -17.94
C THR A 525 -24.00 -20.30 -18.97
N TRP A 526 -23.58 -19.13 -18.47
CA TRP A 526 -22.66 -18.21 -19.16
C TRP A 526 -21.22 -18.65 -18.93
N THR A 527 -20.34 -18.30 -19.86
CA THR A 527 -18.89 -18.35 -19.70
C THR A 527 -18.38 -16.92 -19.77
N VAL A 528 -17.64 -16.48 -18.75
CA VAL A 528 -17.02 -15.15 -18.76
C VAL A 528 -15.83 -15.19 -19.72
N SER A 529 -15.92 -14.43 -20.81
CA SER A 529 -14.88 -14.35 -21.86
C SER A 529 -13.88 -13.23 -21.61
N SER A 530 -14.26 -12.21 -20.84
CA SER A 530 -13.34 -11.21 -20.30
C SER A 530 -13.85 -10.71 -18.96
N LEU A 531 -12.93 -10.39 -18.06
CA LEU A 531 -13.22 -9.83 -16.75
C LEU A 531 -12.32 -8.63 -16.50
N GLY A 532 -12.86 -7.60 -15.86
CA GLY A 532 -12.12 -6.47 -15.32
C GLY A 532 -12.63 -6.12 -13.94
N VAL A 533 -11.76 -5.52 -13.13
CA VAL A 533 -12.08 -4.98 -11.81
C VAL A 533 -11.79 -3.50 -11.79
N PHE A 534 -12.68 -2.70 -11.21
CA PHE A 534 -12.54 -1.25 -11.15
C PHE A 534 -13.07 -0.64 -9.84
N VAL A 535 -12.44 0.45 -9.41
CA VAL A 535 -12.95 1.40 -8.42
C VAL A 535 -13.27 2.71 -9.13
N ASN A 536 -14.55 3.06 -9.16
CA ASN A 536 -15.06 4.33 -9.68
C ASN A 536 -15.29 5.31 -8.53
N ARG A 537 -14.46 6.35 -8.52
CA ARG A 537 -14.42 7.47 -7.59
C ARG A 537 -15.01 8.76 -8.14
N THR A 538 -15.58 8.78 -9.34
CA THR A 538 -16.12 10.01 -9.98
C THR A 538 -17.16 10.70 -9.09
N LEU A 539 -17.90 9.93 -8.27
CA LEU A 539 -18.91 10.45 -7.34
C LEU A 539 -18.51 10.33 -5.86
N SER A 540 -17.27 9.94 -5.52
CA SER A 540 -16.85 9.83 -4.10
C SER A 540 -16.92 11.17 -3.38
N GLY A 541 -16.87 12.27 -4.13
CA GLY A 541 -17.01 13.63 -3.65
C GLY A 541 -15.85 14.10 -2.76
N GLY A 542 -16.07 15.26 -2.16
CA GLY A 542 -15.19 15.82 -1.14
C GLY A 542 -13.79 16.20 -1.60
N ALA A 543 -12.77 15.77 -0.84
CA ALA A 543 -11.36 16.01 -1.13
C ALA A 543 -10.77 14.91 -2.04
N THR A 544 -11.61 14.10 -2.70
CA THR A 544 -11.14 13.07 -3.64
C THR A 544 -10.68 13.71 -4.95
N ASN A 545 -9.45 13.42 -5.39
CA ASN A 545 -8.98 13.87 -6.71
C ASN A 545 -9.57 12.98 -7.80
N THR A 546 -10.61 13.47 -8.48
CA THR A 546 -11.25 12.79 -9.62
C THR A 546 -10.55 13.05 -10.94
N THR A 547 -9.61 14.00 -10.99
CA THR A 547 -8.74 14.21 -12.17
C THR A 547 -7.70 13.10 -12.27
N TYR A 548 -7.29 12.52 -11.14
CA TYR A 548 -6.46 11.32 -11.09
C TYR A 548 -7.28 10.13 -11.62
N GLN A 549 -6.88 9.58 -12.78
CA GLN A 549 -7.56 8.51 -13.55
C GLN A 549 -8.96 8.86 -14.12
N GLY A 550 -9.35 10.13 -14.19
CA GLY A 550 -10.75 10.48 -14.50
C GLY A 550 -11.77 9.88 -13.50
N GLY A 551 -11.29 9.48 -12.31
CA GLY A 551 -12.05 8.80 -11.28
C GLY A 551 -12.15 7.28 -11.43
N PHE A 552 -11.40 6.60 -12.30
CA PHE A 552 -11.47 5.13 -12.45
C PHE A 552 -10.11 4.45 -12.28
N GLU A 553 -9.93 3.65 -11.23
CA GLU A 553 -8.77 2.75 -11.11
C GLU A 553 -9.18 1.33 -11.46
N GLY A 554 -8.37 0.58 -12.19
CA GLY A 554 -8.68 -0.80 -12.51
C GLY A 554 -8.03 -1.33 -13.78
N GLY A 555 -8.33 -2.58 -14.09
CA GLY A 555 -7.71 -3.29 -15.19
C GLY A 555 -8.33 -4.67 -15.42
N ALA A 556 -7.78 -5.37 -16.42
CA ALA A 556 -8.21 -6.71 -16.77
C ALA A 556 -7.88 -7.71 -15.65
N VAL A 557 -8.73 -8.71 -15.46
CA VAL A 557 -8.48 -9.84 -14.56
C VAL A 557 -8.34 -11.08 -15.43
N SER A 558 -7.23 -11.79 -15.29
CA SER A 558 -6.98 -13.02 -16.04
C SER A 558 -8.03 -14.08 -15.72
N VAL A 559 -8.50 -14.77 -16.77
CA VAL A 559 -9.53 -15.82 -16.71
C VAL A 559 -8.95 -17.13 -17.28
N PRO A 560 -8.97 -18.23 -16.52
CA PRO A 560 -8.55 -19.58 -16.96
C PRO A 560 -9.16 -20.05 -18.27
N SER A 561 -8.41 -20.85 -19.03
CA SER A 561 -8.86 -21.38 -20.32
C SER A 561 -9.68 -22.65 -20.10
N GLY A 562 -11.01 -22.53 -20.13
CA GLY A 562 -11.91 -23.70 -20.08
C GLY A 562 -12.86 -23.72 -18.89
N ASP A 563 -13.76 -22.73 -18.85
CA ASP A 563 -14.78 -22.52 -17.82
C ASP A 563 -14.20 -22.08 -16.47
N LEU A 564 -14.21 -20.75 -16.23
CA LEU A 564 -14.87 -20.34 -14.98
C LEU A 564 -16.29 -20.88 -15.09
N ALA A 565 -16.57 -22.02 -14.46
CA ALA A 565 -17.92 -22.23 -13.98
C ALA A 565 -18.29 -20.93 -13.24
N LEU A 566 -19.43 -20.35 -13.61
CA LEU A 566 -20.00 -19.12 -13.07
C LEU A 566 -20.12 -19.08 -11.53
N ASP A 567 -19.74 -20.15 -10.85
CA ASP A 567 -19.99 -20.48 -9.47
C ASP A 567 -19.11 -19.68 -8.51
N ASP A 568 -18.85 -18.40 -8.83
CA ASP A 568 -18.77 -17.25 -7.91
C ASP A 568 -17.69 -16.25 -8.34
N LEU A 569 -18.06 -15.31 -9.22
CA LEU A 569 -17.30 -14.06 -9.32
C LEU A 569 -17.23 -13.46 -7.93
N GLN A 570 -16.03 -13.19 -7.43
CA GLN A 570 -15.84 -12.74 -6.07
C GLN A 570 -15.18 -11.37 -6.03
N LEU A 571 -15.70 -10.51 -5.16
CA LEU A 571 -15.00 -9.33 -4.67
C LEU A 571 -14.80 -9.47 -3.17
N ARG A 572 -13.56 -9.33 -2.71
CA ARG A 572 -13.27 -8.97 -1.32
C ARG A 572 -12.87 -7.50 -1.28
N VAL A 573 -13.51 -6.71 -0.42
CA VAL A 573 -13.24 -5.28 -0.26
C VAL A 573 -12.98 -4.98 1.21
N LEU A 574 -11.77 -4.55 1.51
CA LEU A 574 -11.40 -3.98 2.80
C LEU A 574 -11.62 -2.47 2.72
N VAL A 575 -12.51 -1.95 3.56
CA VAL A 575 -12.80 -0.51 3.69
C VAL A 575 -12.20 -0.05 5.00
N ASP A 576 -11.23 0.85 4.94
CA ASP A 576 -10.59 1.44 6.13
C ASP A 576 -10.52 2.96 5.99
N HIS A 577 -11.65 3.60 6.29
CA HIS A 577 -11.87 5.04 6.12
C HIS A 577 -11.55 5.49 4.69
N SER A 578 -10.42 6.16 4.50
CA SER A 578 -10.00 6.66 3.19
C SER A 578 -9.35 5.62 2.28
N LEU A 579 -9.11 4.40 2.74
CA LEU A 579 -8.47 3.35 1.96
C LEU A 579 -9.47 2.25 1.59
N LEU A 580 -9.43 1.85 0.32
CA LEU A 580 -10.09 0.66 -0.19
C LEU A 580 -9.04 -0.31 -0.72
N GLU A 581 -8.97 -1.53 -0.19
CA GLU A 581 -8.25 -2.63 -0.86
C GLU A 581 -9.26 -3.61 -1.46
N VAL A 582 -9.19 -3.79 -2.78
CA VAL A 582 -10.13 -4.61 -3.56
C VAL A 582 -9.39 -5.79 -4.14
N PHE A 583 -9.93 -6.99 -3.93
CA PHE A 583 -9.41 -8.25 -4.48
C PHE A 583 -10.51 -8.94 -5.27
N ALA A 584 -10.31 -9.10 -6.58
CA ALA A 584 -11.22 -9.80 -7.46
C ALA A 584 -10.74 -11.24 -7.70
N ASN A 585 -11.68 -12.18 -7.64
CA ASN A 585 -11.47 -13.60 -7.90
C ASN A 585 -10.23 -14.15 -7.21
N GLN A 586 -10.23 -14.08 -5.87
CA GLN A 586 -9.16 -14.61 -5.02
C GLN A 586 -7.80 -13.93 -5.23
N GLY A 587 -7.77 -12.66 -5.65
CA GLY A 587 -6.54 -11.87 -5.69
C GLY A 587 -5.85 -11.78 -7.06
N ARG A 588 -6.50 -12.29 -8.12
CA ARG A 588 -6.04 -12.10 -9.51
C ARG A 588 -6.20 -10.65 -9.95
N GLY A 589 -7.32 -10.02 -9.58
CA GLY A 589 -7.50 -8.58 -9.68
C GLY A 589 -7.26 -7.92 -8.33
N ARG A 590 -6.61 -6.76 -8.33
CA ARG A 590 -6.15 -6.09 -7.11
C ARG A 590 -6.07 -4.58 -7.33
N ILE A 591 -6.66 -3.81 -6.41
CA ILE A 591 -6.71 -2.34 -6.45
C ILE A 591 -6.58 -1.81 -5.00
N ALA A 592 -5.55 -1.04 -4.70
CA ALA A 592 -5.52 -0.17 -3.52
C ALA A 592 -5.85 1.27 -3.91
N SER A 593 -7.01 1.77 -3.47
CA SER A 593 -7.57 3.06 -3.89
C SER A 593 -7.84 3.98 -2.71
N ARG A 594 -7.75 5.30 -2.92
CA ARG A 594 -8.04 6.30 -1.88
C ARG A 594 -9.32 7.08 -2.16
N VAL A 595 -10.15 7.26 -1.14
CA VAL A 595 -11.41 8.02 -1.19
C VAL A 595 -11.48 9.02 -0.02
N TYR A 596 -11.96 10.23 -0.26
CA TYR A 596 -12.04 11.27 0.79
C TYR A 596 -13.39 12.00 0.74
N PRO A 597 -14.50 11.33 1.09
CA PRO A 597 -15.81 11.97 1.17
C PRO A 597 -15.81 13.08 2.24
N VAL A 598 -16.60 14.14 2.02
CA VAL A 598 -16.70 15.29 2.95
C VAL A 598 -17.69 15.11 4.07
N SER A 599 -18.62 14.15 3.95
CA SER A 599 -19.62 13.94 4.98
C SER A 599 -19.07 13.10 6.13
N ASN A 600 -19.52 13.43 7.35
CA ASN A 600 -19.32 12.59 8.54
C ASN A 600 -20.41 11.52 8.70
N ASP A 601 -21.34 11.44 7.74
CA ASP A 601 -22.44 10.48 7.75
C ASP A 601 -21.92 9.03 7.72
N SER A 602 -22.72 8.13 8.29
CA SER A 602 -22.47 6.70 8.19
C SER A 602 -22.59 6.24 6.75
N TRP A 603 -21.66 5.38 6.32
CA TRP A 603 -21.69 4.81 4.99
C TRP A 603 -22.64 3.62 4.95
N THR A 604 -23.23 3.40 3.77
CA THR A 604 -24.04 2.21 3.49
C THR A 604 -23.45 1.43 2.34
N VAL A 605 -23.63 0.11 2.38
CA VAL A 605 -23.16 -0.81 1.34
C VAL A 605 -24.37 -1.31 0.55
N SER A 606 -24.36 -1.12 -0.76
CA SER A 606 -25.37 -1.65 -1.65
C SER A 606 -24.76 -2.59 -2.68
N MET A 607 -25.40 -3.71 -2.94
CA MET A 607 -25.08 -4.59 -4.07
C MET A 607 -25.83 -4.09 -5.29
N PHE A 608 -25.17 -4.03 -6.44
CA PHE A 608 -25.81 -3.61 -7.69
C PHE A 608 -25.44 -4.52 -8.86
N ALA A 609 -26.30 -4.52 -9.88
CA ALA A 609 -26.06 -5.17 -11.15
C ALA A 609 -26.70 -4.40 -12.30
N THR A 610 -25.94 -4.24 -13.39
CA THR A 610 -26.42 -3.77 -14.69
C THR A 610 -26.10 -4.84 -15.72
N MET A 611 -27.14 -5.43 -16.30
CA MET A 611 -27.02 -6.54 -17.24
C MET A 611 -27.82 -6.24 -18.50
N GLN A 612 -27.16 -6.22 -19.67
CA GLN A 612 -27.88 -5.98 -20.92
C GLN A 612 -28.71 -7.20 -21.37
N LEU A 613 -28.22 -8.43 -21.19
CA LEU A 613 -28.95 -9.66 -21.57
C LEU A 613 -28.93 -10.80 -20.53
N ALA A 614 -28.18 -10.69 -19.42
CA ALA A 614 -28.37 -11.59 -18.28
C ALA A 614 -29.66 -11.18 -17.55
N GLY A 615 -30.52 -12.16 -17.24
CA GLY A 615 -31.86 -11.88 -16.71
C GLY A 615 -31.84 -11.44 -15.28
N SER A 616 -30.93 -12.03 -14.52
CA SER A 616 -30.67 -11.73 -13.13
C SER A 616 -29.26 -12.18 -12.74
N GLY A 617 -28.82 -11.82 -11.55
CA GLY A 617 -27.71 -12.48 -10.87
C GLY A 617 -28.04 -12.66 -9.40
N ASP A 618 -27.54 -13.74 -8.83
CA ASP A 618 -27.60 -13.99 -7.39
C ASP A 618 -26.33 -13.44 -6.75
N PHE A 619 -26.52 -12.62 -5.72
CA PHE A 619 -25.48 -11.94 -4.98
C PHE A 619 -25.53 -12.44 -3.56
N SER A 620 -24.44 -13.00 -3.06
CA SER A 620 -24.32 -13.40 -1.66
C SER A 620 -23.19 -12.62 -1.01
N ALA A 621 -23.50 -11.87 0.06
CA ALA A 621 -22.50 -11.07 0.74
C ALA A 621 -22.41 -11.40 2.23
N ALA A 622 -21.18 -11.28 2.76
CA ALA A 622 -20.88 -11.23 4.18
C ALA A 622 -20.13 -9.92 4.46
N ILE A 623 -20.60 -9.14 5.44
CA ILE A 623 -20.03 -7.83 5.80
C ILE A 623 -19.71 -7.86 7.29
N HIS A 624 -18.42 -7.74 7.63
CA HIS A 624 -17.95 -7.63 9.00
C HIS A 624 -17.50 -6.21 9.31
N ALA A 625 -17.83 -5.71 10.50
CA ALA A 625 -17.16 -4.56 11.08
C ALA A 625 -15.72 -4.96 11.47
N MET A 626 -14.76 -4.03 11.34
CA MET A 626 -13.35 -4.26 11.69
C MET A 626 -12.94 -3.47 12.95
N ASP A 627 -12.06 -4.04 13.76
CA ASP A 627 -11.34 -3.33 14.84
C ASP A 627 -10.12 -2.59 14.32
N SER A 628 -9.58 -1.68 15.14
CA SER A 628 -8.26 -1.11 14.87
C SER A 628 -7.17 -2.16 15.02
N CYS A 629 -6.13 -2.06 14.20
CA CYS A 629 -4.94 -2.88 14.31
C CYS A 629 -4.00 -2.42 15.43
N TRP A 630 -4.16 -1.21 15.96
CA TRP A 630 -3.21 -0.63 16.90
C TRP A 630 -3.45 -1.14 18.32
N VAL A 631 -2.43 -1.76 18.91
CA VAL A 631 -2.47 -2.22 20.32
C VAL A 631 -1.89 -1.19 21.30
N ASP A 632 -1.23 -0.16 20.79
CA ASP A 632 -0.78 0.97 21.60
C ASP A 632 -1.94 1.92 21.90
N SER A 633 -1.94 2.53 23.08
CA SER A 633 -2.92 3.57 23.42
C SER A 633 -2.53 4.88 22.73
N LEU A 634 -3.35 5.34 21.79
CA LEU A 634 -3.22 6.64 21.12
C LEU A 634 -3.37 7.84 22.06
#